data_AF-A0A354XT45-F1
#
_entry.id   AF-A0A354XT45-F1
#
_cell.length_a   1.000
_cell.length_b   1.000
_cell.length_c   1.000
_cell.angle_alpha   90.00
_cell.angle_beta   90.00
_cell.angle_gamma   90.00
#
_symmetry.space_group_name_H-M   'P 1'
#
loop_
_entity.id
_entity.type
_entity.pdbx_description
1 polymer ?
#
loop_
_entity_poly.entity_id
_entity_poly.type
_entity_poly.pdbx_seq_one_letter_code
_entity_poly.pdbx_strand_id
1 'polypeptide(L)' 'MDKKIRILAFGATAFSALYAQQKPNIVLIYADDIGYGDLSCYGATRVQTPYVDALANNGVRFRNAHSAAATSTPSR' A
#
# COMPACT_ATOMS: atom_id res chain seq x y z
N MET A 1 -59.92 11.53 30.87
CA MET A 1 -59.37 10.20 30.54
C MET A 1 -58.17 10.39 29.66
N ASP A 2 -57.03 10.37 30.34
CA ASP A 2 -55.65 10.12 29.95
C ASP A 2 -55.15 10.35 28.51
N LYS A 3 -54.28 11.38 28.47
CA LYS A 3 -53.08 11.53 27.65
C LYS A 3 -52.44 10.19 27.27
N LYS A 4 -51.99 10.07 26.01
CA LYS A 4 -50.59 9.80 25.62
C LYS A 4 -50.49 9.59 24.10
N ILE A 5 -50.23 10.68 23.38
CA ILE A 5 -49.66 10.63 22.02
C ILE A 5 -48.23 10.12 22.17
N ARG A 6 -47.99 8.88 21.76
CA ARG A 6 -46.66 8.28 21.72
C ARG A 6 -45.92 8.83 20.49
N ILE A 7 -45.12 9.87 20.68
CA ILE A 7 -44.13 10.30 19.69
C ILE A 7 -43.06 9.21 19.65
N LEU A 8 -43.09 8.37 18.62
CA LEU A 8 -41.96 7.50 18.28
C LEU A 8 -40.83 8.43 17.81
N ALA A 9 -39.86 8.70 18.68
CA ALA A 9 -38.64 9.39 18.31
C ALA A 9 -37.85 8.47 17.37
N PHE A 10 -37.98 8.71 16.06
CA PHE A 10 -37.15 8.08 15.05
C PHE A 10 -35.73 8.65 15.24
N GLY A 11 -34.86 7.88 15.88
CA GLY A 11 -33.48 8.28 16.16
C GLY A 11 -32.78 8.60 14.84
N ALA A 12 -32.50 9.87 14.61
CA ALA A 12 -31.67 10.31 13.50
C ALA A 12 -30.23 9.82 13.76
N THR A 13 -29.90 8.64 13.26
CA THR A 13 -28.50 8.22 13.12
C THR A 13 -27.84 9.18 12.14
N ALA A 14 -27.04 10.10 12.65
CA ALA A 14 -26.23 10.99 11.85
C ALA A 14 -25.25 10.14 11.02
N PHE A 15 -25.44 10.14 9.70
CA PHE A 15 -24.55 9.47 8.76
C PHE A 15 -23.34 10.37 8.55
N SER A 16 -22.25 10.14 9.29
CA SER A 16 -21.00 10.86 9.06
C SER A 16 -20.36 10.36 7.76
N ALA A 17 -20.26 11.25 6.76
CA ALA A 17 -19.54 10.95 5.53
C ALA A 17 -18.04 10.83 5.84
N LEU A 18 -17.47 9.65 5.65
CA LEU A 18 -16.04 9.43 5.68
C LEU A 18 -15.42 10.13 4.46
N TYR A 19 -14.75 11.26 4.69
CA TYR A 19 -13.96 11.92 3.65
C TYR A 19 -12.69 11.11 3.43
N ALA A 20 -12.56 10.54 2.22
CA ALA A 20 -11.33 9.91 1.79
C ALA A 20 -10.20 10.96 1.72
N GLN A 21 -8.99 10.58 2.15
CA GLN A 21 -7.83 11.45 2.04
C GLN A 21 -7.56 11.77 0.56
N GLN A 22 -7.54 13.07 0.21
CA GLN A 22 -7.44 13.49 -1.19
C GLN A 22 -6.10 13.16 -1.86
N LYS A 23 -5.06 12.94 -1.06
CA LYS A 23 -3.72 12.57 -1.55
C LYS A 23 -3.42 11.12 -1.18
N PRO A 24 -2.83 10.34 -2.08
CA PRO A 24 -2.42 8.98 -1.75
C PRO A 24 -1.34 9.01 -0.67
N ASN A 25 -1.31 7.96 0.14
CA ASN A 25 -0.16 7.72 1.01
C ASN A 25 0.97 7.12 0.18
N ILE A 26 2.20 7.55 0.43
CA ILE A 26 3.39 7.04 -0.25
C ILE A 26 4.21 6.24 0.77
N VAL A 27 4.46 4.97 0.47
CA VAL A 27 5.33 4.10 1.27
C VAL A 27 6.54 3.75 0.42
N LEU A 28 7.73 4.22 0.83
CA LEU A 28 8.99 3.87 0.20
C LEU A 28 9.62 2.70 0.96
N ILE A 29 9.72 1.54 0.30
CA ILE A 29 10.43 0.37 0.82
C ILE A 29 11.79 0.35 0.13
N TYR A 30 12.86 0.41 0.93
CA TYR A 30 14.25 0.41 0.46
C TYR A 30 15.02 -0.70 1.18
N ALA A 31 15.68 -1.56 0.41
CA ALA A 31 16.45 -2.70 0.92
C ALA A 31 17.92 -2.55 0.49
N ASP A 32 18.84 -2.79 1.43
CA ASP A 32 20.28 -2.68 1.19
C ASP A 32 20.79 -3.92 0.44
N ASP A 33 21.75 -3.71 -0.46
CA ASP A 33 22.51 -4.75 -1.17
C ASP A 33 21.70 -5.81 -1.94
N ILE A 34 20.45 -5.52 -2.34
CA ILE A 34 19.69 -6.41 -3.25
C ILE A 34 20.24 -6.28 -4.68
N GLY A 35 20.72 -7.39 -5.24
CA GLY A 35 21.09 -7.52 -6.63
C GLY A 35 19.88 -7.73 -7.55
N TYR A 36 20.04 -7.40 -8.84
CA TYR A 36 18.97 -7.51 -9.83
C TYR A 36 18.34 -8.91 -9.92
N GLY A 37 19.16 -9.95 -9.78
CA GLY A 37 18.73 -11.35 -9.89
C GLY A 37 18.27 -12.00 -8.59
N ASP A 38 18.14 -11.25 -7.49
CA ASP A 38 17.88 -11.82 -6.17
C ASP A 38 16.39 -12.03 -5.86
N LEU A 39 15.50 -11.39 -6.62
CA LEU A 39 14.04 -11.52 -6.45
C LEU A 39 13.46 -12.47 -7.49
N SER A 40 12.45 -13.27 -7.11
CA SER A 40 11.85 -14.27 -8.00
C SER A 40 11.18 -13.63 -9.23
N CYS A 41 10.58 -12.44 -9.10
CA CYS A 41 10.07 -11.68 -10.24
C CYS A 41 11.13 -11.22 -11.27
N TYR A 42 12.42 -11.27 -10.93
CA TYR A 42 13.55 -11.04 -11.86
C TYR A 42 14.30 -12.33 -12.23
N GLY A 43 13.82 -13.49 -11.81
CA GLY A 43 14.36 -14.80 -12.23
C GLY A 43 15.14 -15.55 -11.16
N ALA A 44 15.14 -15.09 -9.90
CA ALA A 44 15.71 -15.88 -8.81
C ALA A 44 14.99 -17.22 -8.67
N THR A 45 15.74 -18.33 -8.62
CA THR A 45 15.19 -19.69 -8.46
C THR A 45 15.46 -20.29 -7.08
N ARG A 46 16.40 -19.72 -6.32
CA ARG A 46 16.82 -20.23 -5.00
C ARG A 46 16.05 -19.59 -3.85
N VAL A 47 15.51 -18.38 -4.05
CA VAL A 47 14.78 -17.61 -3.04
C VAL A 47 13.40 -17.30 -3.57
N GLN A 48 12.38 -17.53 -2.75
CA GLN A 48 11.00 -17.18 -3.09
C GLN A 48 10.67 -15.84 -2.44
N THR A 49 10.19 -14.87 -3.24
CA THR A 49 9.78 -13.55 -2.76
C THR A 49 8.31 -13.27 -3.10
N PRO A 50 7.35 -14.09 -2.61
CA PRO A 50 5.96 -14.07 -3.09
C PRO A 50 5.26 -12.72 -2.88
N TYR A 51 5.58 -12.00 -1.81
CA TYR A 51 5.00 -10.67 -1.55
C TYR A 51 5.57 -9.58 -2.47
N VAL A 52 6.86 -9.68 -2.83
CA VAL A 52 7.47 -8.77 -3.81
C VAL A 52 6.93 -9.07 -5.22
N ASP A 53 6.74 -10.36 -5.52
CA ASP A 53 6.13 -10.79 -6.78
C ASP A 53 4.69 -10.29 -6.90
N ALA A 54 3.91 -10.33 -5.82
CA ALA A 54 2.56 -9.76 -5.78
C ALA A 54 2.58 -8.25 -6.04
N LEU A 55 3.52 -7.50 -5.47
CA LEU A 55 3.68 -6.06 -5.76
C LEU A 55 4.03 -5.82 -7.23
N ALA A 56 4.95 -6.61 -7.80
CA ALA A 56 5.35 -6.50 -9.19
C ALA A 56 4.21 -6.83 -10.17
N ASN A 57 3.36 -7.81 -9.83
CA ASN A 57 2.23 -8.24 -10.67
C ASN A 57 1.02 -7.29 -10.58
N ASN A 58 0.83 -6.60 -9.46
CA ASN A 58 -0.25 -5.63 -9.25
C ASN A 58 0.17 -4.18 -9.53
N GLY A 59 1.36 -3.97 -10.11
CA GLY A 59 1.93 -2.66 -10.33
C GLY A 59 2.81 -2.59 -11.57
N VAL A 60 3.79 -1.70 -11.52
CA VAL A 60 4.78 -1.52 -12.60
C VAL A 60 6.12 -2.08 -12.15
N ARG A 61 6.71 -2.96 -12.97
CA ARG A 61 8.04 -3.54 -12.74
C ARG A 61 9.07 -2.96 -13.72
N PHE A 62 10.07 -2.26 -13.19
CA PHE A 62 11.17 -1.72 -13.99
C PHE A 62 12.25 -2.77 -14.23
N ARG A 63 12.49 -3.13 -15.50
CA ARG A 63 13.55 -4.10 -15.86
C ARG A 63 14.93 -3.47 -16.08
N ASN A 64 15.00 -2.14 -16.11
CA ASN A 64 16.22 -1.36 -16.35
C ASN A 64 16.30 -0.15 -15.41
N ALA A 65 16.31 -0.42 -14.10
CA ALA A 65 16.49 0.60 -13.06
C ALA A 65 17.95 0.60 -12.60
N HIS A 66 18.54 1.79 -12.44
CA HIS A 66 19.93 1.96 -12.03
C HIS A 66 20.02 2.83 -10.78
N SER A 67 20.98 2.50 -9.91
CA SER A 67 21.42 3.41 -8.85
C SER A 67 22.37 4.46 -9.42
N ALA A 68 22.33 5.68 -8.88
CA ALA A 68 23.27 6.74 -9.26
C ALA A 68 24.73 6.41 -8.89
N ALA A 69 24.93 5.57 -7.88
CA ALA A 69 26.23 5.08 -7.46
C ALA A 69 26.18 3.60 -7.02
N ALA A 70 27.30 2.89 -7.16
CA ALA A 70 27.42 1.48 -6.80
C ALA A 70 27.82 1.23 -5.32
N THR A 71 27.89 2.29 -4.51
CA THR A 71 28.23 2.21 -3.09
C THR A 71 27.13 2.83 -2.24
N SER A 72 27.00 2.35 -1.00
CA SER A 72 25.81 2.58 -0.22
C SER A 72 25.63 4.04 0.20
N THR A 73 26.69 4.78 0.58
CA THR A 73 26.55 6.20 0.98
C THR A 73 26.09 7.11 -0.16
N PRO A 74 26.71 7.12 -1.35
CA PRO A 74 26.27 8.00 -2.44
C PRO A 74 25.02 7.53 -3.19
N SER A 75 24.48 6.34 -2.90
CA SER A 75 23.23 5.86 -3.52
C SER A 75 21.94 6.35 -2.83
N ARG A 76 22.04 6.79 -1.57
CA ARG A 76 20.93 7.28 -0.74
C ARG A 76 21.04 8.79 -0.55
#